data_AF-A0A1E3SF82-F1
#
_entry.id   AF-A0A1E3SF82-F1
#
_cell.length_a   1.000
_cell.length_b   1.000
_cell.length_c   1.000
_cell.angle_alpha   90.00
_cell.angle_beta   90.00
_cell.angle_gamma   90.00
#
_symmetry.space_group_name_H-M   'P 1'
#
loop_
_entity.id
_entity.type
_entity.pdbx_description
1 polymer ?
#
loop_
_entity_poly.entity_id
_entity_poly.type
_entity_poly.pdbx_seq_one_letter_code
_entity_poly.pdbx_strand_id
1 'polypeptide(L)'
;MNELTVQRFELPPLPTPQPGDDPIFVLDTCAEVRAGEIVSLVRRFAYWDERDRRPLEVGFEAYIDGLPDTAGVADVLATHPGIFDDLAAVSAKTAELLRECR
;
A
#
# COMPACT_ATOMS: atom_id res chain seq x y z
N MET A 1 21.21 9.73 -6.85
CA MET A 1 20.32 8.70 -6.28
C MET A 1 20.26 8.95 -4.79
N ASN A 2 19.07 9.26 -4.28
CA ASN A 2 18.88 9.41 -2.83
C ASN A 2 18.94 8.02 -2.17
N GLU A 3 19.25 7.98 -0.87
CA GLU A 3 19.24 6.73 -0.12
C GLU A 3 17.83 6.18 -0.05
N LEU A 4 17.66 4.90 -0.43
CA LEU A 4 16.40 4.19 -0.35
C LEU A 4 16.22 3.67 1.08
N THR A 5 15.15 4.07 1.75
CA THR A 5 14.79 3.59 3.09
C THR A 5 13.54 2.73 3.03
N VAL A 6 13.51 1.70 3.89
CA VAL A 6 12.36 0.79 4.04
C VAL A 6 12.05 0.66 5.52
N GLN A 7 10.84 1.04 5.89
CA GLN A 7 10.30 0.85 7.23
C GLN A 7 9.18 -0.19 7.16
N ARG A 8 9.29 -1.26 7.96
CA ARG A 8 8.24 -2.27 8.10
C ARG A 8 7.50 -2.04 9.41
N PHE A 9 6.20 -2.34 9.40
CA PHE A 9 5.32 -2.18 10.53
C PHE A 9 4.70 -3.53 10.89
N GLU A 10 4.61 -3.83 12.18
CA GLU A 10 3.84 -4.97 12.65
C GLU A 10 2.35 -4.70 12.44
N LEU A 11 1.68 -5.65 11.80
CA LEU A 11 0.25 -5.54 11.54
C LEU A 11 -0.55 -5.97 12.77
N PRO A 12 -1.53 -5.17 13.21
CA PRO A 12 -2.47 -5.60 14.22
C PRO A 12 -3.18 -6.90 13.83
N PRO A 13 -3.63 -7.72 14.80
CA PRO A 13 -4.48 -8.87 14.49
C PRO A 13 -5.80 -8.40 13.89
N LEU A 14 -6.32 -9.15 12.91
CA LEU A 14 -7.63 -8.87 12.34
C LEU A 14 -8.73 -9.39 13.29
N PRO A 15 -9.85 -8.65 13.42
CA PRO A 15 -11.03 -9.16 14.10
C PRO A 15 -11.57 -10.42 13.40
N THR A 16 -12.15 -11.33 14.17
CA THR A 16 -12.87 -12.50 13.64
C THR A 16 -14.36 -12.18 13.63
N PRO A 17 -14.99 -11.95 12.46
CA PRO A 17 -16.38 -11.55 12.39
C PRO A 17 -17.34 -12.65 12.85
N GLN A 18 -18.42 -12.26 13.52
CA GLN A 18 -19.53 -13.10 13.96
C GLN A 18 -20.87 -12.55 13.44
N PRO A 19 -21.90 -13.41 13.32
CA PRO A 19 -23.25 -12.95 12.97
C PRO A 19 -23.76 -11.88 13.93
N GLY A 20 -24.24 -10.76 13.39
CA GLY A 20 -24.66 -9.59 14.16
C GLY A 20 -23.57 -8.57 14.50
N ASP A 21 -22.30 -8.80 14.12
CA ASP A 21 -21.23 -7.81 14.27
C ASP A 21 -21.39 -6.65 13.26
N ASP A 22 -20.81 -5.49 13.61
CA ASP A 22 -20.69 -4.36 12.70
C ASP A 22 -19.73 -4.68 11.52
N PRO A 23 -19.91 -4.02 10.34
CA PRO A 23 -19.00 -4.19 9.22
C PRO A 23 -17.55 -3.87 9.59
N ILE A 24 -16.63 -4.70 9.10
CA ILE A 24 -15.19 -4.51 9.27
C ILE A 24 -14.67 -3.78 8.03
N PHE A 25 -13.99 -2.65 8.27
CA PHE A 25 -13.17 -1.99 7.27
C PHE A 25 -11.85 -1.58 7.92
N VAL A 26 -10.80 -2.33 7.61
CA VAL A 26 -9.45 -2.14 8.16
C VAL A 26 -8.50 -1.79 7.04
N LEU A 27 -7.67 -0.77 7.26
CA LEU A 27 -6.61 -0.37 6.36
C LEU A 27 -5.34 -0.12 7.19
N ASP A 28 -4.39 -1.06 7.14
CA ASP A 28 -3.15 -1.01 7.91
C ASP A 28 -1.95 -0.88 6.99
N THR A 29 -1.02 0.02 7.31
CA THR A 29 0.27 0.10 6.60
C THR A 29 1.18 -1.01 7.09
N CYS A 30 1.65 -1.88 6.19
CA CYS A 30 2.63 -2.93 6.49
C CYS A 30 4.06 -2.48 6.23
N ALA A 31 4.27 -1.57 5.25
CA ALA A 31 5.57 -1.01 4.96
C ALA A 31 5.49 0.38 4.32
N GLU A 32 6.51 1.19 4.56
CA GLU A 32 6.81 2.45 3.88
C GLU A 32 8.16 2.32 3.16
N VAL A 33 8.21 2.75 1.90
CA VAL A 33 9.41 2.82 1.08
C VAL A 33 9.61 4.27 0.67
N ARG A 34 10.81 4.82 0.85
CA ARG A 34 11.09 6.22 0.55
C ARG A 34 12.44 6.39 -0.17
N ALA A 35 12.46 7.25 -1.18
CA ALA A 35 13.68 7.78 -1.79
C ALA A 35 13.46 9.26 -2.14
N GLY A 36 14.27 10.15 -1.54
CA GLY A 36 14.05 11.58 -1.67
C GLY A 36 12.67 11.99 -1.15
N GLU A 37 11.87 12.63 -2.00
CA GLU A 37 10.50 13.07 -1.70
C GLU A 37 9.44 12.03 -2.07
N ILE A 38 9.81 10.94 -2.76
CA ILE A 38 8.87 9.91 -3.21
C ILE A 38 8.68 8.90 -2.09
N VAL A 39 7.42 8.68 -1.74
CA VAL A 39 7.00 7.75 -0.68
C VAL A 39 5.99 6.79 -1.23
N SER A 40 6.17 5.50 -0.94
CA SER A 40 5.18 4.47 -1.24
C SER A 40 4.81 3.72 0.02
N LEU A 41 3.52 3.47 0.20
CA LEU A 41 3.02 2.63 1.28
C LEU A 41 2.46 1.34 0.70
N VAL A 42 2.81 0.23 1.34
CA VAL A 42 2.15 -1.06 1.15
C VAL A 42 1.16 -1.22 2.30
N ARG A 43 -0.09 -1.52 1.98
CA ARG A 43 -1.19 -1.61 2.92
C ARG A 43 -1.89 -2.94 2.84
N ARG A 44 -2.29 -3.47 3.99
CA ARG A 44 -3.30 -4.51 4.11
C ARG A 44 -4.66 -3.84 4.16
N PHE A 45 -5.59 -4.26 3.31
CA PHE A 45 -7.00 -3.96 3.50
C PHE A 45 -7.74 -5.22 3.93
N ALA A 46 -8.70 -5.07 4.82
CA ALA A 46 -9.58 -6.14 5.25
C ALA A 46 -11.03 -5.64 5.28
N TYR A 47 -11.92 -6.41 4.67
CA TYR A 47 -13.32 -6.05 4.53
C TYR A 47 -14.23 -7.23 4.86
N TRP A 48 -15.28 -6.96 5.64
CA TRP A 48 -16.35 -7.90 5.87
C TRP A 48 -17.66 -7.19 6.20
N ASP A 49 -18.76 -7.71 5.66
CA ASP A 49 -20.13 -7.35 6.03
C ASP A 49 -20.99 -8.62 6.01
N GLU A 50 -21.81 -8.83 7.04
CA GLU A 50 -22.72 -9.98 7.14
C GLU A 50 -23.65 -10.08 5.91
N ARG A 51 -24.06 -8.94 5.35
CA ARG A 51 -25.00 -8.84 4.23
C ARG A 51 -24.43 -9.46 2.95
N ASP A 52 -23.12 -9.44 2.80
CA ASP A 52 -22.44 -10.00 1.64
C ASP A 52 -22.37 -11.53 1.67
N ARG A 53 -22.62 -12.14 2.85
CA ARG A 53 -22.55 -13.59 3.07
C ARG A 53 -21.24 -14.20 2.59
N ARG A 54 -20.15 -13.45 2.75
CA ARG A 54 -18.79 -13.84 2.38
C ARG A 54 -17.90 -13.89 3.63
N PRO A 55 -16.82 -14.69 3.61
CA PRO A 55 -15.80 -14.61 4.64
C PRO A 55 -15.10 -13.25 4.61
N LEU A 56 -14.36 -12.93 5.67
CA LEU A 56 -13.47 -11.76 5.72
C LEU A 56 -12.53 -11.77 4.52
N GLU A 57 -12.63 -10.75 3.68
CA GLU A 57 -11.74 -10.55 2.55
C GLU A 57 -10.49 -9.81 3.06
N VAL A 58 -9.32 -10.33 2.73
CA VAL A 58 -8.04 -9.72 3.07
C VAL A 58 -7.22 -9.60 1.80
N GLY A 59 -6.75 -8.39 1.53
CA GLY A 59 -5.89 -8.12 0.40
C GLY A 59 -4.78 -7.14 0.75
N PHE A 60 -3.88 -6.97 -0.20
CA PHE A 60 -2.80 -6.02 -0.10
C PHE A 60 -2.75 -5.15 -1.34
N GLU A 61 -2.53 -3.86 -1.11
CA GLU A 61 -2.36 -2.85 -2.14
C GLU A 61 -1.10 -2.05 -1.84
N ALA A 62 -0.60 -1.36 -2.86
CA ALA A 62 0.43 -0.37 -2.67
C ALA A 62 0.06 0.89 -3.44
N TYR A 63 0.39 2.04 -2.88
CA TYR A 63 0.24 3.32 -3.55
C TYR A 63 1.50 4.15 -3.35
N ILE A 64 1.75 5.08 -4.26
CA ILE A 64 2.82 6.06 -4.18
C ILE A 64 2.15 7.40 -3.88
N ASP A 65 2.52 8.01 -2.77
CA ASP A 65 2.03 9.32 -2.38
C ASP A 65 2.47 10.38 -3.40
N GLY A 66 1.57 11.32 -3.71
CA GLY A 66 1.79 12.35 -4.72
C GLY A 66 1.46 11.97 -6.16
N LEU A 67 1.03 10.74 -6.46
CA LEU A 67 0.45 10.41 -7.77
C LEU A 67 -1.04 10.79 -7.79
N PRO A 68 -1.54 11.39 -8.88
CA PRO A 68 -2.96 11.76 -8.98
C PRO A 68 -3.84 10.51 -9.02
N ASP A 69 -4.96 10.57 -8.31
CA ASP A 69 -5.98 9.53 -8.30
C ASP A 69 -6.62 9.47 -9.69
N THR A 70 -6.10 8.57 -10.49
CA THR A 70 -6.40 8.45 -11.92
C THR A 70 -6.83 7.03 -12.16
N ALA A 71 -7.78 6.83 -13.07
CA ALA A 71 -8.29 5.51 -13.43
C ALA A 71 -7.26 4.64 -14.20
N GLY A 72 -6.03 4.55 -13.68
CA GLY A 72 -4.93 3.72 -14.17
C GLY A 72 -3.76 4.47 -14.83
N VAL A 73 -3.71 5.81 -14.82
CA VAL A 73 -2.64 6.57 -15.52
C VAL A 73 -2.12 7.72 -14.66
N ALA A 74 -0.96 7.52 -14.03
CA ALA A 74 -0.26 8.58 -13.31
C ALA A 74 0.66 9.38 -14.23
N ASP A 75 0.43 10.69 -14.35
CA ASP A 75 1.35 11.61 -15.04
C ASP A 75 2.46 12.04 -14.09
N VAL A 76 3.72 11.80 -14.47
CA VAL A 76 4.91 12.19 -13.69
C VAL A 76 5.66 13.28 -14.44
N LEU A 77 5.67 14.50 -13.89
CA LEU A 77 6.48 15.61 -14.36
C LEU A 77 7.71 15.76 -13.46
N ALA A 78 8.91 15.66 -14.04
CA ALA A 78 10.17 15.86 -13.33
C ALA A 78 10.99 16.95 -14.00
N THR A 79 11.50 17.88 -13.19
CA THR A 79 12.44 18.94 -13.62
C THR A 79 13.91 18.52 -13.46
N HIS A 80 14.16 17.43 -12.71
CA HIS A 80 15.48 16.91 -12.43
C HIS A 80 15.51 15.39 -12.70
N PRO A 81 16.55 14.86 -13.38
CA PRO A 81 16.62 13.43 -13.72
C PRO A 81 16.55 12.48 -12.52
N GLY A 82 17.08 12.89 -11.36
CA GLY A 82 17.11 12.06 -10.15
C GLY A 82 15.74 11.64 -9.63
N ILE A 83 14.67 12.37 -9.97
CA ILE A 83 13.29 12.02 -9.61
C ILE A 83 12.89 10.68 -10.24
N PHE A 84 13.33 10.40 -11.48
CA PHE A 84 13.02 9.14 -12.15
C PHE A 84 13.81 7.97 -11.55
N ASP A 85 15.05 8.20 -11.13
CA ASP A 85 15.85 7.19 -10.43
C ASP A 85 15.19 6.82 -9.08
N ASP A 86 14.78 7.82 -8.32
CA ASP A 86 14.11 7.63 -7.03
C ASP A 86 12.74 6.92 -7.23
N LEU A 87 11.97 7.31 -8.24
CA LEU A 87 10.69 6.67 -8.58
C LEU A 87 10.88 5.20 -8.97
N ALA A 88 11.91 4.90 -9.77
CA ALA A 88 12.24 3.53 -10.16
C ALA A 88 12.65 2.69 -8.94
N ALA A 89 13.47 3.23 -8.05
CA ALA A 89 13.91 2.56 -6.83
C ALA A 89 12.73 2.25 -5.89
N VAL A 90 11.87 3.25 -5.62
CA VAL A 90 10.66 3.07 -4.81
C VAL A 90 9.73 2.05 -5.45
N SER A 91 9.42 2.19 -6.75
CA SER A 91 8.51 1.28 -7.45
C SER A 91 9.00 -0.17 -7.43
N ALA A 92 10.29 -0.38 -7.67
CA ALA A 92 10.89 -1.72 -7.66
C ALA A 92 10.80 -2.35 -6.26
N LYS A 93 11.13 -1.60 -5.21
CA LYS A 93 11.11 -2.12 -3.84
C LYS A 93 9.68 -2.34 -3.32
N THR A 94 8.76 -1.44 -3.64
CA THR A 94 7.33 -1.62 -3.34
C THR A 94 6.78 -2.89 -4.00
N ALA A 95 7.12 -3.16 -5.26
CA ALA A 95 6.68 -4.37 -5.97
C ALA A 95 7.26 -5.66 -5.38
N GLU A 96 8.47 -5.63 -4.80
CA GLU A 96 9.03 -6.73 -4.01
C GLU A 96 8.19 -6.96 -2.75
N LEU A 97 7.96 -5.93 -1.94
CA LEU A 97 7.21 -6.02 -0.69
C LEU A 97 5.76 -6.48 -0.90
N LEU A 98 5.08 -5.97 -1.94
CA LEU A 98 3.72 -6.38 -2.26
C LEU A 98 3.64 -7.87 -2.66
N ARG A 99 4.69 -8.43 -3.27
CA ARG A 99 4.79 -9.86 -3.56
C ARG A 99 5.03 -10.69 -2.30
N GLU A 100 5.79 -10.17 -1.34
CA GLU A 100 6.00 -10.84 -0.04
C GLU A 100 4.70 -10.95 0.78
N CYS A 101 3.76 -10.02 0.61
CA CYS A 101 2.48 -10.02 1.32
C CYS A 101 1.43 -10.97 0.73
N ARG A 102 1.62 -11.48 -0.50
CA ARG A 102 0.67 -12.38 -1.19
C ARG A 102 1.05 -13.84 -1.00
#